data_AF-A0A2N0PNV9-F1
#
_entry.id   AF-A0A2N0PNV9-F1
#
_cell.length_a   1.000
_cell.length_b   1.000
_cell.length_c   1.000
_cell.angle_alpha   90.00
_cell.angle_beta   90.00
_cell.angle_gamma   90.00
#
_symmetry.space_group_name_H-M   'P 1'
#
loop_
_entity.id
_entity.type
_entity.pdbx_description
1 polymer ?
#
loop_
_entity_poly.entity_id
_entity_poly.type
_entity_poly.pdbx_seq_one_letter_code
_entity_poly.pdbx_strand_id
1 'polypeptide(L)'
;FISESWLIEKDLDVILSNISNIQSTQTQIAIATSKRQENSLISTRDSIMDSTRNLLNDTKNRIKTLELQDLRISRNSITWEDFELRKQRVTHLKEKFVTCLQTYRKIENIYMKQQKERLSRQYKIVYPDAKDEEIDEYLKNPTDQPVFLSSRRSIIDSKNVLEEVNKRHHDNKKIEQTISELVALFEEIQLQVELQDEIIISITDEVKTVEVTTREAKVELEKVEVVNKSSRKLKWLCALFTLILFGIIILIVILITNNK
;
A
#
# COMPACT_ATOMS: atom_id res chain seq x y z
N PHE A 1 -1.80 13.28 -8.15
CA PHE A 1 -1.66 11.81 -8.10
C PHE A 1 -0.19 11.41 -8.15
N ILE A 2 0.52 11.50 -9.29
CA ILE A 2 1.91 11.01 -9.40
C ILE A 2 2.86 11.65 -8.37
N SER A 3 2.81 12.98 -8.21
CA SER A 3 3.59 13.69 -7.20
C SER A 3 3.31 13.20 -5.78
N GLU A 4 2.03 13.00 -5.47
CA GLU A 4 1.56 12.52 -4.18
C GLU A 4 2.00 11.09 -3.90
N SER A 5 1.87 10.20 -4.89
CA SER A 5 2.34 8.81 -4.80
C SER A 5 3.84 8.72 -4.55
N TRP A 6 4.63 9.58 -5.20
CA TRP A 6 6.08 9.64 -4.98
C TRP A 6 6.43 10.13 -3.57
N LEU A 7 5.72 11.14 -3.05
CA LEU A 7 5.94 11.61 -1.69
C LEU A 7 5.61 10.51 -0.67
N ILE A 8 4.50 9.80 -0.83
CA ILE A 8 4.14 8.65 0.02
C ILE A 8 5.23 7.58 -0.05
N GLU A 9 5.75 7.27 -1.23
CA GLU A 9 6.81 6.30 -1.39
C GLU A 9 8.10 6.69 -0.64
N LYS A 10 8.45 7.98 -0.68
CA LYS A 10 9.56 8.53 0.09
C LYS A 10 9.33 8.44 1.60
N ASP A 11 8.11 8.71 2.07
CA ASP A 11 7.78 8.60 3.49
C ASP A 11 7.89 7.15 3.98
N LEU A 12 7.48 6.18 3.16
CA LEU A 12 7.67 4.75 3.43
C LEU A 12 9.15 4.38 3.56
N ASP A 13 10.02 4.95 2.72
CA ASP A 13 11.47 4.73 2.84
C ASP A 13 12.05 5.35 4.12
N VAL A 14 11.57 6.53 4.51
CA VAL A 14 11.94 7.17 5.79
C VAL A 14 11.46 6.33 6.98
N ILE A 15 10.24 5.78 6.93
CA ILE A 15 9.71 4.86 7.94
C ILE A 15 10.63 3.64 8.09
N LEU A 16 11.01 3.00 6.99
CA LEU A 16 11.94 1.85 7.01
C LEU A 16 13.30 2.20 7.60
N SER A 17 13.84 3.37 7.25
CA SER A 17 15.07 3.89 7.83
C SER A 17 14.94 4.08 9.35
N ASN A 18 13.85 4.70 9.81
CA ASN A 18 13.59 4.89 11.23
C ASN A 18 13.47 3.55 11.97
N ILE A 19 12.77 2.57 11.39
CA ILE A 19 12.65 1.22 11.96
C ILE A 19 14.03 0.58 12.15
N SER A 20 14.93 0.70 11.17
CA SER A 20 16.31 0.24 11.27
C SER A 20 17.09 0.98 12.37
N ASN A 21 16.92 2.30 12.47
CA ASN A 21 17.54 3.12 13.52
C ASN A 21 17.03 2.75 14.92
N ILE A 22 15.73 2.46 15.06
CA ILE A 22 15.12 1.97 16.30
C ILE A 22 15.76 0.64 16.68
N GLN A 23 15.85 -0.32 15.76
CA GLN A 23 16.48 -1.62 16.01
C GLN A 23 17.95 -1.48 16.45
N SER A 24 18.72 -0.62 15.77
CA SER A 24 20.10 -0.32 16.12
C SER A 24 20.21 0.29 17.52
N THR A 25 19.36 1.28 17.82
CA THR A 25 19.34 1.93 19.14
C THR A 25 18.94 0.95 20.25
N GLN A 26 17.94 0.10 20.00
CA GLN A 26 17.53 -0.98 20.90
C GLN A 26 18.69 -1.95 21.19
N THR A 27 19.45 -2.32 20.16
CA THR A 27 20.65 -3.17 20.30
C THR A 27 21.73 -2.48 21.14
N GLN A 28 21.93 -1.16 20.94
CA GLN A 28 22.88 -0.37 21.73
C GLN A 28 22.46 -0.23 23.19
N ILE A 29 21.17 -0.01 23.47
CA ILE A 29 20.60 -0.04 24.83
C ILE A 29 20.92 -1.39 25.48
N ALA A 30 20.83 -2.46 24.70
CA ALA A 30 21.07 -3.81 25.16
C ALA A 30 22.50 -4.03 25.68
N ILE A 31 23.50 -3.37 25.10
CA ILE A 31 24.92 -3.52 25.44
C ILE A 31 25.50 -2.34 26.23
N ALA A 32 24.67 -1.35 26.57
CA ALA A 32 25.12 -0.16 27.29
C ALA A 32 25.72 -0.54 28.65
N THR A 33 26.90 -0.02 28.95
CA THR A 33 27.65 -0.33 30.19
C THR A 33 27.44 0.71 31.28
N SER A 34 26.81 1.86 30.97
CA SER A 34 26.54 2.93 31.92
C SER A 34 25.09 3.41 31.86
N LYS A 35 24.53 3.76 33.03
CA LYS A 35 23.14 4.23 33.14
C LYS A 35 22.88 5.52 32.38
N ARG A 36 23.88 6.41 32.34
CA ARG A 36 23.82 7.67 31.59
C ARG A 36 23.68 7.44 30.10
N GLN A 37 24.50 6.55 29.54
CA GLN A 37 24.43 6.19 28.12
C GLN A 37 23.10 5.51 27.78
N GLU A 38 22.67 4.57 28.62
CA GLU A 38 21.40 3.86 28.46
C GLU A 38 20.22 4.84 28.41
N ASN A 39 20.15 5.79 29.36
CA ASN A 39 19.08 6.79 29.40
C ASN A 39 19.09 7.70 28.16
N SER A 40 20.27 8.09 27.68
CA SER A 40 20.39 8.89 26.46
C SER A 40 19.87 8.12 25.23
N LEU A 41 20.21 6.84 25.11
CA LEU A 41 19.77 6.00 23.99
C LEU A 41 18.26 5.76 24.03
N ILE A 42 17.68 5.58 25.21
CA ILE A 42 16.22 5.47 25.40
C ILE A 42 15.52 6.72 24.91
N SER A 43 16.00 7.92 25.30
CA SER A 43 15.42 9.17 24.82
C SER A 43 15.52 9.34 23.30
N THR A 44 16.65 8.94 22.70
CA THR A 44 16.82 8.94 21.24
C THR A 44 15.85 7.98 20.56
N ARG A 45 15.73 6.75 21.07
CA ARG A 45 14.79 5.74 20.57
C ARG A 45 13.36 6.27 20.62
N ASP A 46 12.92 6.79 21.77
CA ASP A 46 11.56 7.28 21.97
C ASP A 46 11.21 8.41 20.99
N SER A 47 12.14 9.35 20.75
CA SER A 47 11.97 10.40 19.74
C SER A 47 11.80 9.85 18.32
N ILE A 48 12.59 8.84 17.94
CA ILE A 48 12.46 8.19 16.63
C ILE A 48 11.14 7.41 16.55
N MET A 49 10.72 6.73 17.62
CA MET A 49 9.42 6.03 17.67
C MET A 49 8.25 7.01 17.51
N ASP A 50 8.26 8.15 18.21
CA ASP A 50 7.21 9.17 18.12
C ASP A 50 7.11 9.77 16.71
N SER A 51 8.25 10.14 16.11
CA SER A 51 8.28 10.65 14.74
C SER A 51 7.80 9.60 13.72
N THR A 52 8.17 8.33 13.91
CA THR A 52 7.72 7.21 13.06
C THR A 52 6.22 6.98 13.19
N ARG A 53 5.68 7.04 14.40
CA ARG A 53 4.24 6.92 14.65
C ARG A 53 3.45 8.02 13.94
N ASN A 54 3.92 9.26 13.99
CA ASN A 54 3.27 10.38 13.32
C ASN A 54 3.33 10.21 11.79
N LEU A 55 4.50 9.82 11.25
CA LEU A 55 4.68 9.61 9.82
C LEU A 55 3.84 8.44 9.29
N LEU A 56 3.71 7.35 10.06
CA LEU A 56 2.83 6.22 9.73
C LEU A 56 1.36 6.66 9.61
N ASN A 57 0.88 7.48 10.55
CA ASN A 57 -0.48 8.00 10.52
C ASN A 57 -0.73 8.95 9.34
N ASP A 58 0.22 9.85 9.05
CA ASP A 58 0.13 10.75 7.90
C ASP A 58 0.13 9.96 6.57
N THR A 59 1.09 9.05 6.42
CA THR A 59 1.22 8.18 5.24
C THR A 59 -0.07 7.38 5.01
N LYS A 60 -0.64 6.79 6.07
CA LYS A 60 -1.94 6.10 6.01
C LYS A 60 -3.05 7.01 5.48
N ASN A 61 -3.21 8.19 6.06
CA ASN A 61 -4.26 9.13 5.67
C ASN A 61 -4.11 9.58 4.21
N ARG A 62 -2.88 9.73 3.73
CA ARG A 62 -2.58 10.12 2.35
C ARG A 62 -2.85 8.98 1.36
N ILE A 63 -2.49 7.74 1.70
CA ILE A 63 -2.89 6.55 0.94
C ILE A 63 -4.42 6.46 0.82
N LYS A 64 -5.14 6.62 1.93
CA LYS A 64 -6.62 6.64 1.92
C LYS A 64 -7.18 7.78 1.07
N THR A 65 -6.56 8.95 1.13
CA THR A 65 -6.99 10.10 0.33
C THR A 65 -6.82 9.83 -1.17
N LEU A 66 -5.73 9.20 -1.58
CA LEU A 66 -5.53 8.79 -2.98
C LEU A 66 -6.58 7.78 -3.44
N GLU A 67 -6.88 6.79 -2.60
CA GLU A 67 -7.92 5.79 -2.88
C GLU A 67 -9.30 6.43 -3.04
N LEU A 68 -9.68 7.36 -2.16
CA LEU A 68 -10.94 8.10 -2.26
C LEU A 68 -11.00 9.04 -3.47
N GLN A 69 -9.87 9.59 -3.91
CA GLN A 69 -9.80 10.41 -5.11
C GLN A 69 -10.14 9.57 -6.34
N ASP A 70 -9.61 8.36 -6.45
CA ASP A 70 -9.87 7.47 -7.59
C ASP A 70 -11.36 7.07 -7.68
N LEU A 71 -12.06 6.94 -6.55
CA LEU A 71 -13.52 6.70 -6.52
C LEU A 71 -14.37 7.91 -6.98
N ARG A 72 -13.84 9.13 -6.89
CA ARG A 72 -14.56 10.38 -7.20
C ARG A 72 -14.30 10.90 -8.62
N ILE A 73 -13.32 10.35 -9.32
CA ILE A 73 -13.01 10.73 -10.70
C ILE A 73 -14.18 10.30 -11.59
N SER A 74 -14.81 11.27 -12.27
CA SER A 74 -15.87 10.99 -13.24
C SER A 74 -15.31 10.10 -14.35
N ARG A 75 -16.02 9.02 -14.69
CA ARG A 75 -15.62 8.02 -15.71
C ARG A 75 -15.35 8.63 -17.09
N ASN A 76 -15.85 9.84 -17.35
CA ASN A 76 -15.64 10.61 -18.59
C ASN A 76 -14.42 11.54 -18.56
N SER A 77 -13.70 11.63 -17.44
CA SER A 77 -12.60 12.59 -17.22
C SER A 77 -11.21 11.98 -17.26
N ILE A 78 -11.09 10.65 -17.36
CA ILE A 78 -9.81 9.94 -17.37
C ILE A 78 -9.89 8.71 -18.29
N THR A 79 -8.80 8.39 -18.98
CA THR A 79 -8.70 7.19 -19.81
C THR A 79 -8.73 5.95 -18.92
N TRP A 80 -9.31 4.84 -19.38
CA TRP A 80 -9.30 3.58 -18.63
C TRP A 80 -7.88 3.13 -18.25
N GLU A 81 -6.90 3.34 -19.13
CA GLU A 81 -5.48 3.05 -18.87
C GLU A 81 -4.92 3.87 -17.70
N ASP A 82 -5.27 5.16 -17.60
CA ASP A 82 -4.84 6.02 -16.49
C ASP A 82 -5.49 5.60 -15.16
N PHE A 83 -6.74 5.15 -15.19
CA PHE A 83 -7.44 4.64 -14.02
C PHE A 83 -6.79 3.36 -13.48
N GLU A 84 -6.50 2.40 -14.37
CA GLU A 84 -5.85 1.14 -14.00
C GLU A 84 -4.45 1.37 -13.44
N LEU A 85 -3.66 2.26 -14.07
CA LEU A 85 -2.34 2.64 -13.56
C LEU A 85 -2.42 3.23 -12.15
N ARG A 86 -3.39 4.11 -11.89
CA ARG A 86 -3.60 4.71 -10.56
C ARG A 86 -3.96 3.65 -9.51
N LYS A 87 -4.89 2.75 -9.83
CA LYS A 87 -5.28 1.64 -8.97
C LYS A 87 -4.09 0.74 -8.62
N GLN A 88 -3.27 0.38 -9.60
CA GLN A 88 -2.06 -0.41 -9.39
C GLN A 88 -1.06 0.31 -8.48
N ARG A 89 -0.88 1.62 -8.67
CA ARG A 89 0.00 2.43 -7.81
C ARG A 89 -0.51 2.48 -6.37
N VAL A 90 -1.80 2.73 -6.14
CA VAL A 90 -2.39 2.73 -4.80
C VAL A 90 -2.24 1.35 -4.14
N THR A 91 -2.49 0.27 -4.87
CA THR A 91 -2.31 -1.11 -4.39
C THR A 91 -0.87 -1.35 -3.95
N HIS A 92 0.10 -0.97 -4.79
CA HIS A 92 1.51 -1.10 -4.47
C HIS A 92 1.91 -0.31 -3.20
N LEU A 93 1.41 0.93 -3.04
CA LEU A 93 1.67 1.74 -1.85
C LEU A 93 1.08 1.10 -0.58
N LYS A 94 -0.12 0.51 -0.67
CA LYS A 94 -0.75 -0.24 0.45
C LYS A 94 0.09 -1.46 0.84
N GLU A 95 0.54 -2.26 -0.13
CA GLU A 95 1.39 -3.42 0.12
C GLU A 95 2.72 -3.03 0.78
N LYS A 96 3.36 -1.95 0.30
CA LYS A 96 4.59 -1.43 0.88
C LYS A 96 4.37 -0.90 2.30
N PHE A 97 3.27 -0.19 2.55
CA PHE A 97 2.89 0.26 3.90
C PHE A 97 2.67 -0.90 4.87
N VAL A 98 1.92 -1.93 4.45
CA VAL A 98 1.72 -3.16 5.22
C VAL A 98 3.04 -3.85 5.54
N THR A 99 3.96 -3.94 4.57
CA THR A 99 5.29 -4.50 4.77
C THR A 99 6.09 -3.73 5.82
N CYS A 100 6.00 -2.39 5.83
CA CYS A 100 6.62 -1.54 6.85
C CYS A 100 6.06 -1.85 8.25
N LEU A 101 4.73 -1.91 8.39
CA LEU A 101 4.07 -2.24 9.66
C LEU A 101 4.48 -3.61 10.21
N GLN A 102 4.50 -4.63 9.34
CA GLN A 102 4.90 -5.98 9.71
C GLN A 102 6.38 -6.05 10.14
N THR A 103 7.25 -5.35 9.41
CA THR A 103 8.68 -5.26 9.72
C THR A 103 8.89 -4.60 11.08
N TYR A 104 8.20 -3.47 11.33
CA TYR A 104 8.29 -2.77 12.59
C TYR A 104 7.78 -3.65 13.75
N ARG A 105 6.61 -4.26 13.59
CA ARG A 105 6.03 -5.17 14.60
C ARG A 105 6.96 -6.33 14.92
N LYS A 106 7.65 -6.89 13.91
CA LYS A 106 8.60 -7.98 14.10
C LYS A 106 9.79 -7.54 14.97
N ILE A 107 10.35 -6.36 14.70
CA ILE A 107 11.47 -5.80 15.47
C ILE A 107 11.06 -5.55 16.93
N GLU A 108 9.89 -4.94 17.15
CA GLU A 108 9.39 -4.70 18.51
C GLU A 108 9.14 -6.00 19.29
N ASN A 109 8.59 -7.04 18.65
CA ASN A 109 8.43 -8.35 19.30
C ASN A 109 9.77 -9.01 19.67
N ILE A 110 10.78 -8.89 18.80
CA ILE A 110 12.13 -9.39 19.10
C ILE A 110 12.70 -8.65 20.31
N TYR A 111 12.57 -7.33 20.35
CA TYR A 111 13.05 -6.52 21.47
C TYR A 111 12.32 -6.85 22.78
N MET A 112 10.99 -6.97 22.75
CA MET A 112 10.17 -7.38 23.90
C MET A 112 10.61 -8.74 24.45
N LYS A 113 10.86 -9.73 23.58
CA LYS A 113 11.37 -11.04 23.99
C LYS A 113 12.73 -10.93 24.68
N GLN A 114 13.66 -10.18 24.10
CA GLN A 114 14.99 -9.95 24.68
C GLN A 114 14.89 -9.27 26.05
N GLN A 115 13.98 -8.30 26.20
CA GLN A 115 13.77 -7.59 27.45
C GLN A 115 13.17 -8.50 28.53
N LYS A 116 12.22 -9.38 28.15
CA LYS A 116 11.66 -10.42 29.03
C LYS A 116 12.74 -11.38 29.54
N GLU A 117 13.60 -11.88 28.65
CA GLU A 117 14.71 -12.78 29.02
C GLU A 117 15.71 -12.11 29.98
N ARG A 118 16.02 -10.83 29.76
CA ARG A 118 16.92 -10.05 30.63
C ARG A 118 16.34 -9.87 32.02
N LEU A 119 15.07 -9.48 32.12
CA LEU A 119 14.40 -9.32 33.40
C LEU A 119 14.29 -10.65 34.15
N SER A 120 13.98 -11.74 33.45
CA SER A 120 13.96 -13.08 34.04
C SER A 120 15.31 -13.45 34.67
N ARG A 121 16.43 -13.18 33.96
CA ARG A 121 17.78 -13.39 34.51
C ARG A 121 18.06 -12.50 35.73
N GLN A 122 17.71 -11.22 35.67
CA GLN A 122 17.89 -10.29 36.79
C GLN A 122 17.07 -10.72 38.02
N TYR A 123 15.85 -11.20 37.81
CA TYR A 123 15.00 -11.72 38.87
C TYR A 123 15.64 -12.96 39.53
N LYS A 124 16.13 -13.91 38.73
CA LYS A 124 16.81 -15.14 39.22
C LYS A 124 18.11 -14.86 39.99
N ILE A 125 18.79 -13.73 39.75
CA ILE A 125 19.95 -13.34 40.55
C ILE A 125 19.54 -13.04 42.00
N VAL A 126 18.36 -12.43 42.19
CA VAL A 126 17.83 -12.10 43.53
C VAL A 126 17.11 -13.31 44.14
N TYR A 127 16.39 -14.09 43.32
CA TYR A 127 15.63 -15.27 43.72
C TYR A 127 16.02 -16.50 42.89
N PRO A 128 17.11 -17.20 43.27
CA PRO A 128 17.65 -18.32 42.49
C PRO A 128 16.67 -19.49 42.33
N ASP A 129 15.80 -19.70 43.32
CA ASP A 129 14.84 -20.82 43.37
C ASP A 129 13.49 -20.50 42.70
N ALA A 130 13.35 -19.32 42.09
CA ALA A 130 12.10 -18.89 41.46
C ALA A 130 11.74 -19.75 40.23
N LYS A 131 10.48 -20.18 40.16
CA LYS A 131 9.95 -20.92 39.00
C LYS A 131 9.67 -19.98 37.83
N ASP A 132 9.74 -20.49 36.61
CA ASP A 132 9.49 -19.69 35.40
C ASP A 132 8.06 -19.11 35.37
N GLU A 133 7.08 -19.82 35.93
CA GLU A 133 5.69 -19.36 36.07
C GLU A 133 5.56 -18.14 36.99
N GLU A 134 6.28 -18.14 38.10
CA GLU A 134 6.31 -17.05 39.08
C GLU A 134 6.97 -15.80 38.49
N ILE A 135 8.04 -16.00 37.70
CA ILE A 135 8.70 -14.91 36.97
C ILE A 135 7.75 -14.32 35.93
N ASP A 136 7.05 -15.14 35.17
CA ASP A 136 6.10 -14.67 34.16
C ASP A 136 4.92 -13.90 34.76
N GLU A 137 4.44 -14.30 35.94
CA GLU A 137 3.42 -13.56 36.69
C GLU A 137 3.94 -12.21 37.17
N TYR A 138 5.15 -12.18 37.73
CA TYR A 138 5.81 -10.94 38.16
C TYR A 138 6.05 -9.97 36.99
N LEU A 139 6.47 -10.48 35.83
CA LEU A 139 6.72 -9.65 34.65
C LEU A 139 5.45 -9.02 34.08
N LYS A 140 4.29 -9.67 34.26
CA LYS A 140 2.97 -9.11 33.91
C LYS A 140 2.54 -8.02 34.88
N ASN A 141 2.68 -8.27 36.19
CA ASN A 141 2.20 -7.38 37.25
C ASN A 141 3.29 -7.10 38.30
N PRO A 142 4.28 -6.25 38.03
CA PRO A 142 5.35 -5.97 38.99
C PRO A 142 4.91 -5.15 40.20
N THR A 143 3.76 -4.47 40.12
CA THR A 143 3.23 -3.56 41.14
C THR A 143 2.64 -4.28 42.36
N ASP A 144 2.16 -5.52 42.20
CA ASP A 144 1.35 -6.21 43.21
C ASP A 144 2.14 -7.13 44.15
N GLN A 145 3.46 -7.26 43.98
CA GLN A 145 4.25 -8.16 44.81
C GLN A 145 5.06 -7.43 45.90
N PRO A 146 4.69 -7.55 47.19
CA PRO A 146 5.48 -7.07 48.33
C PRO A 146 6.79 -7.86 48.54
N VAL A 147 7.09 -8.82 47.66
CA VAL A 147 8.22 -9.76 47.73
C VAL A 147 9.57 -9.02 47.83
N PHE A 148 9.68 -7.83 47.21
CA PHE A 148 10.89 -7.00 47.26
C PHE A 148 11.22 -6.42 48.64
N LEU A 149 10.23 -6.27 49.53
CA LEU A 149 10.43 -5.65 50.85
C LEU A 149 10.72 -6.67 51.95
N SER A 150 10.43 -7.95 51.72
CA SER A 150 10.55 -9.00 52.74
C SER A 150 11.95 -9.63 52.88
N SER A 151 12.83 -9.51 51.87
CA SER A 151 14.17 -10.10 51.95
C SER A 151 15.14 -9.17 52.71
N ARG A 152 15.21 -9.38 54.02
CA ARG A 152 16.08 -8.67 55.00
C ARG A 152 17.60 -8.74 54.72
N ARG A 153 18.07 -9.37 53.63
CA ARG A 153 19.50 -9.64 53.38
C ARG A 153 20.25 -8.56 52.59
N SER A 154 19.58 -7.67 51.86
CA SER A 154 20.22 -6.44 51.33
C SER A 154 19.17 -5.42 50.86
N ILE A 155 18.76 -4.52 51.75
CA ILE A 155 17.76 -3.47 51.47
C ILE A 155 18.24 -2.51 50.37
N ILE A 156 19.57 -2.33 50.23
CA ILE A 156 20.18 -1.39 49.28
C ILE A 156 20.17 -1.96 47.85
N ASP A 157 20.61 -3.21 47.68
CA ASP A 157 20.58 -3.88 46.37
C ASP A 157 19.14 -4.07 45.90
N SER A 158 18.23 -4.27 46.85
CA SER A 158 16.83 -4.52 46.55
C SER A 158 16.11 -3.31 45.95
N LYS A 159 16.37 -2.10 46.45
CA LYS A 159 15.77 -0.87 45.92
C LYS A 159 16.21 -0.59 44.47
N ASN A 160 17.50 -0.77 44.19
CA ASN A 160 18.05 -0.52 42.86
C ASN A 160 17.50 -1.52 41.82
N VAL A 161 17.32 -2.78 42.20
CA VAL A 161 16.71 -3.78 41.32
C VAL A 161 15.23 -3.48 41.08
N LEU A 162 14.47 -3.08 42.11
CA LEU A 162 13.07 -2.70 41.95
C LEU A 162 12.89 -1.48 41.03
N GLU A 163 13.74 -0.46 41.16
CA GLU A 163 13.74 0.70 40.26
C GLU A 163 14.03 0.29 38.81
N GLU A 164 15.01 -0.58 38.61
CA GLU A 164 15.33 -1.12 37.29
C GLU A 164 14.16 -1.90 36.71
N VAL A 165 13.52 -2.79 37.48
CA VAL A 165 12.36 -3.55 37.02
C VAL A 165 11.20 -2.62 36.64
N ASN A 166 10.87 -1.64 37.48
CA ASN A 166 9.80 -0.68 37.20
C ASN A 166 10.08 0.10 35.92
N LYS A 167 11.33 0.55 35.72
CA LYS A 167 11.75 1.22 34.49
C LYS A 167 11.54 0.34 33.27
N ARG A 168 11.91 -0.95 33.34
CA ARG A 168 11.72 -1.88 32.22
C ARG A 168 10.26 -2.23 31.97
N HIS A 169 9.44 -2.32 33.01
CA HIS A 169 8.02 -2.54 32.86
C HIS A 169 7.34 -1.39 32.12
N HIS A 170 7.70 -0.14 32.47
CA HIS A 170 7.24 1.03 31.71
C HIS A 170 7.65 0.96 30.24
N ASP A 171 8.87 0.49 29.96
CA ASP A 171 9.37 0.29 28.61
C ASP A 171 8.58 -0.77 27.83
N ASN A 172 8.30 -1.93 28.46
CA ASN A 172 7.47 -2.98 27.88
C ASN A 172 6.07 -2.48 27.55
N LYS A 173 5.45 -1.70 28.45
CA LYS A 173 4.12 -1.12 28.22
C LYS A 173 4.09 -0.20 27.00
N LYS A 174 5.15 0.60 26.77
CA LYS A 174 5.28 1.42 25.56
C LYS A 174 5.35 0.55 24.31
N ILE A 175 6.15 -0.52 24.33
CA ILE A 175 6.28 -1.46 23.21
C ILE A 175 4.94 -2.14 22.90
N GLU A 176 4.22 -2.60 23.92
CA GLU A 176 2.89 -3.18 23.78
C GLU A 176 1.91 -2.19 23.14
N GLN A 177 1.92 -0.92 23.58
CA GLN A 177 1.13 0.13 22.97
C GLN A 177 1.51 0.33 21.49
N THR A 178 2.80 0.41 21.17
CA THR A 178 3.28 0.53 19.78
C THR A 178 2.81 -0.65 18.93
N ILE A 179 2.91 -1.89 19.42
CA ILE A 179 2.44 -3.08 18.71
C ILE A 179 0.92 -3.00 18.47
N SER A 180 0.15 -2.59 19.48
CA SER A 180 -1.31 -2.42 19.35
C SER A 180 -1.66 -1.35 18.31
N GLU A 181 -0.94 -0.22 18.29
CA GLU A 181 -1.13 0.83 17.30
C GLU A 181 -0.80 0.34 15.88
N LEU A 182 0.28 -0.43 15.71
CA LEU A 182 0.64 -1.02 14.40
C LEU A 182 -0.41 -2.00 13.89
N VAL A 183 -1.02 -2.79 14.78
CA VAL A 183 -2.13 -3.70 14.42
C VAL A 183 -3.36 -2.89 14.00
N ALA A 184 -3.73 -1.85 14.74
CA ALA A 184 -4.85 -0.98 14.39
C ALA A 184 -4.64 -0.31 13.01
N LEU A 185 -3.42 0.17 12.72
CA LEU A 185 -3.07 0.72 11.40
C LEU A 185 -3.16 -0.31 10.28
N PHE A 186 -2.78 -1.57 10.56
CA PHE A 186 -2.87 -2.66 9.61
C PHE A 186 -4.33 -3.01 9.28
N GLU A 187 -5.17 -3.16 10.29
CA GLU A 187 -6.62 -3.41 10.13
C GLU A 187 -7.29 -2.28 9.33
N GLU A 188 -6.94 -1.04 9.65
CA GLU A 188 -7.49 0.15 8.99
C GLU A 188 -7.17 0.24 7.49
N ILE A 189 -6.05 -0.35 7.04
CA ILE A 189 -5.65 -0.42 5.62
C ILE A 189 -6.22 -1.66 4.92
N GLN A 190 -6.38 -2.79 5.62
CA GLN A 190 -6.89 -4.03 5.03
C GLN A 190 -8.40 -4.06 4.83
N LEU A 191 -9.20 -3.42 5.70
CA LEU A 191 -10.66 -3.36 5.60
C LEU A 191 -11.21 -2.74 4.28
N GLN A 192 -10.35 -2.22 3.41
CA GLN A 192 -10.73 -1.58 2.15
C GLN A 192 -10.33 -2.37 0.89
N VAL A 193 -9.81 -3.59 1.02
CA VAL A 193 -9.52 -4.47 -0.13
C VAL A 193 -10.80 -5.12 -0.69
N GLU A 194 -11.81 -5.38 0.15
CA GLU A 194 -13.02 -6.13 -0.26
C GLU A 194 -14.08 -5.31 -1.02
N LEU A 195 -14.12 -3.98 -0.85
CA LEU A 195 -15.12 -3.14 -1.54
C LEU A 195 -14.80 -2.87 -3.03
N GLN A 196 -13.66 -3.33 -3.53
CA GLN A 196 -13.20 -3.03 -4.91
C GLN A 196 -13.48 -4.15 -5.92
N ASP A 197 -13.95 -5.32 -5.49
CA ASP A 197 -14.20 -6.45 -6.40
C ASP A 197 -15.55 -6.37 -7.14
N GLU A 198 -16.51 -5.58 -6.67
CA GLU A 198 -17.85 -5.54 -7.28
C GLU A 198 -18.02 -4.55 -8.44
N ILE A 199 -17.08 -3.62 -8.65
CA ILE A 199 -17.22 -2.55 -9.67
C ILE A 199 -16.40 -2.84 -10.96
N ILE A 200 -15.61 -3.92 -10.99
CA ILE A 200 -14.72 -4.24 -12.12
C ILE A 200 -15.45 -4.98 -13.26
N ILE A 201 -16.56 -5.66 -12.98
CA ILE A 201 -17.17 -6.62 -13.92
C ILE A 201 -17.84 -5.94 -15.13
N SER A 202 -18.18 -4.64 -15.07
CA SER A 202 -18.90 -4.00 -16.18
C SER A 202 -18.01 -3.45 -17.31
N ILE A 203 -16.67 -3.45 -17.17
CA ILE A 203 -15.76 -2.96 -18.23
C ILE A 203 -15.18 -4.10 -19.05
N THR A 204 -15.17 -5.33 -18.53
CA THR A 204 -14.65 -6.50 -19.26
C THR A 204 -15.51 -6.83 -20.48
N ASP A 205 -16.82 -6.56 -20.44
CA ASP A 205 -17.70 -6.73 -21.61
C ASP A 205 -17.53 -5.62 -22.65
N GLU A 206 -17.24 -4.38 -22.24
CA GLU A 206 -17.12 -3.26 -23.19
C GLU A 206 -15.71 -3.14 -23.80
N VAL A 207 -14.65 -3.53 -23.07
CA VAL A 207 -13.26 -3.55 -23.58
C VAL A 207 -13.00 -4.75 -24.50
N LYS A 208 -13.67 -5.91 -24.28
CA LYS A 208 -13.64 -7.00 -25.27
C LYS A 208 -14.21 -6.56 -26.61
N THR A 209 -15.16 -5.64 -26.60
CA THR A 209 -15.77 -5.11 -27.82
C THR A 209 -14.79 -4.21 -28.58
N VAL A 210 -13.93 -3.44 -27.88
CA VAL A 210 -12.90 -2.57 -28.48
C VAL A 210 -11.69 -3.37 -29.01
N GLU A 211 -11.30 -4.45 -28.33
CA GLU A 211 -10.23 -5.34 -28.83
C GLU A 211 -10.70 -6.20 -30.01
N VAL A 212 -11.99 -6.58 -30.05
CA VAL A 212 -12.60 -7.26 -31.22
C VAL A 212 -12.80 -6.27 -32.38
N THR A 213 -13.21 -5.02 -32.14
CA THR A 213 -13.30 -4.02 -33.23
C THR A 213 -11.93 -3.58 -33.77
N THR A 214 -10.83 -3.70 -33.02
CA THR A 214 -9.49 -3.42 -33.55
C THR A 214 -8.84 -4.62 -34.23
N ARG A 215 -9.18 -5.86 -33.83
CA ARG A 215 -8.78 -7.08 -34.55
C ARG A 215 -9.58 -7.27 -35.84
N GLU A 216 -10.87 -6.97 -35.83
CA GLU A 216 -11.71 -6.92 -37.04
C GLU A 216 -11.34 -5.72 -37.92
N ALA A 217 -10.95 -4.57 -37.36
CA ALA A 217 -10.37 -3.47 -38.15
C ALA A 217 -8.99 -3.80 -38.76
N LYS A 218 -8.20 -4.73 -38.20
CA LYS A 218 -6.97 -5.20 -38.86
C LYS A 218 -7.20 -6.25 -39.93
N VAL A 219 -8.27 -7.06 -39.84
CA VAL A 219 -8.69 -7.95 -40.94
C VAL A 219 -9.44 -7.18 -42.04
N GLU A 220 -9.96 -5.99 -41.72
CA GLU A 220 -10.57 -5.08 -42.71
C GLU A 220 -9.60 -4.02 -43.28
N LEU A 221 -8.32 -4.03 -42.89
CA LEU A 221 -7.27 -3.23 -43.53
C LEU A 221 -6.36 -4.03 -44.47
N GLU A 222 -6.39 -5.37 -44.44
CA GLU A 222 -5.73 -6.21 -45.46
C GLU A 222 -6.66 -6.54 -46.66
N LYS A 223 -7.91 -6.09 -46.62
CA LYS A 223 -8.82 -6.04 -47.78
C LYS A 223 -8.92 -4.67 -48.45
N VAL A 224 -8.00 -3.74 -48.15
CA VAL A 224 -8.02 -2.39 -48.75
C VAL A 224 -7.19 -2.27 -50.03
N GLU A 225 -6.40 -3.26 -50.43
CA GLU A 225 -5.64 -3.20 -51.69
C GLU A 225 -6.25 -3.97 -52.89
N VAL A 226 -7.52 -4.41 -52.83
CA VAL A 226 -8.15 -5.10 -53.98
C VAL A 226 -9.49 -4.49 -54.43
N VAL A 227 -10.10 -3.55 -53.69
CA VAL A 227 -11.39 -2.94 -54.08
C VAL A 227 -11.28 -1.59 -54.80
N ASN A 228 -10.08 -1.01 -54.95
CA ASN A 228 -9.92 0.29 -55.64
C ASN A 228 -9.72 0.23 -57.17
N LYS A 229 -9.91 -0.93 -57.81
CA LYS A 229 -9.79 -1.06 -59.28
C LYS A 229 -11.12 -1.12 -60.05
N SER A 230 -12.28 -1.19 -59.39
CA SER A 230 -13.58 -1.35 -60.08
C SER A 230 -14.39 -0.06 -60.26
N SER A 231 -14.09 1.02 -59.52
CA SER A 231 -14.87 2.27 -59.61
C SER A 231 -14.58 3.12 -60.86
N ARG A 232 -13.55 2.81 -61.65
CA ARG A 232 -13.28 3.51 -62.93
C ARG A 232 -14.07 2.91 -64.10
N LYS A 233 -14.40 1.62 -64.07
CA LYS A 233 -15.15 0.94 -65.15
C LYS A 233 -16.65 1.26 -65.12
N LEU A 234 -17.22 1.42 -63.92
CA LEU A 234 -18.65 1.75 -63.75
C LEU A 234 -18.99 3.19 -64.18
N LYS A 235 -18.07 4.15 -64.00
CA LYS A 235 -18.25 5.54 -64.48
C LYS A 235 -18.33 5.60 -66.01
N TRP A 236 -17.53 4.80 -66.71
CA TRP A 236 -17.59 4.69 -68.17
C TRP A 236 -18.87 4.03 -68.66
N LEU A 237 -19.37 3.01 -67.96
CA LEU A 237 -20.62 2.35 -68.31
C LEU A 237 -21.84 3.28 -68.14
N CYS A 238 -21.90 4.07 -67.06
CA CYS A 238 -22.96 5.07 -66.89
C CYS A 238 -22.89 6.19 -67.93
N ALA A 239 -21.69 6.65 -68.30
CA ALA A 239 -21.53 7.66 -69.36
C ALA A 239 -21.93 7.14 -70.75
N LEU A 240 -21.75 5.84 -71.02
CA LEU A 240 -22.20 5.20 -72.26
C LEU A 240 -23.73 5.14 -72.32
N PHE A 241 -24.39 4.78 -71.20
CA PHE A 241 -25.85 4.73 -71.13
C PHE A 241 -26.50 6.10 -71.31
N THR A 242 -25.93 7.17 -70.74
CA THR A 242 -26.46 8.53 -70.92
C THR A 242 -26.31 9.03 -72.37
N LEU A 243 -25.22 8.67 -73.05
CA LEU A 243 -24.99 9.03 -74.45
C LEU A 243 -25.96 8.31 -75.40
N ILE A 244 -26.23 7.02 -75.15
CA ILE A 244 -27.22 6.25 -75.92
C ILE A 244 -28.63 6.84 -75.75
N LEU A 245 -29.01 7.21 -74.52
CA LEU A 245 -30.30 7.86 -74.24
C LEU A 245 -30.46 9.18 -75.00
N PHE A 246 -29.40 10.00 -75.04
CA PHE A 246 -29.41 11.26 -75.79
C PHE A 246 -29.53 11.03 -77.30
N GLY A 247 -28.84 10.02 -77.83
CA GLY A 247 -28.95 9.64 -79.25
C GLY A 247 -30.36 9.20 -79.65
N ILE A 248 -31.05 8.44 -78.80
CA ILE A 248 -32.44 8.00 -79.04
C ILE A 248 -33.39 9.21 -79.07
N ILE A 249 -33.21 10.17 -78.16
CA ILE A 249 -34.03 11.39 -78.13
C ILE A 249 -33.84 12.21 -79.42
N ILE A 250 -32.60 12.39 -79.87
CA ILE A 250 -32.30 13.10 -81.11
C ILE A 250 -32.91 12.39 -82.32
N LEU A 251 -32.84 11.05 -82.37
CA LEU A 251 -33.41 10.26 -83.45
C LEU A 251 -34.94 10.36 -83.49
N ILE A 252 -35.61 10.37 -82.34
CA ILE A 252 -37.06 10.60 -82.23
C ILE A 252 -37.42 12.01 -82.72
N VAL A 253 -36.66 13.04 -82.36
CA VAL A 253 -36.90 14.41 -82.83
C VAL A 253 -36.74 14.51 -84.34
N ILE A 254 -35.69 13.92 -84.92
CA ILE A 254 -35.48 13.91 -86.37
C ILE A 254 -36.61 13.16 -87.08
N LEU A 255 -37.06 12.02 -86.55
CA LEU A 255 -38.14 11.22 -87.15
C LEU A 255 -39.48 11.96 -87.10
N ILE A 256 -39.77 12.71 -86.04
CA ILE A 256 -40.96 13.58 -85.95
C ILE A 256 -40.84 14.78 -86.91
N THR A 257 -39.64 15.31 -87.12
CA THR A 257 -39.41 16.47 -87.99
C THR A 257 -39.44 16.08 -89.47
N ASN A 258 -39.02 14.87 -89.83
CA ASN A 258 -39.06 14.34 -91.20
C ASN A 258 -40.43 13.75 -91.60
N ASN A 259 -41.35 13.60 -90.64
CA ASN A 259 -42.70 13.07 -90.89
C ASN A 259 -43.78 14.16 -90.85
N LYS A 260 -43.36 15.43 -91.01
CA LYS A 260 -44.17 16.61 -91.32
C LYS A 260 -43.75 17.12 -92.69
#